data_AF-A0A4Q7FIM0-F1
#
_entry.id   AF-A0A4Q7FIM0-F1
#
_cell.length_a   1.000
_cell.length_b   1.000
_cell.length_c   1.000
_cell.angle_alpha   90.00
_cell.angle_beta   90.00
_cell.angle_gamma   90.00
#
_symmetry.space_group_name_H-M   'P 1'
#
loop_
_entity.id
_entity.type
_entity.pdbx_description
1 polymer ?
#
loop_
_entity_poly.entity_id
_entity_poly.type
_entity_poly.pdbx_seq_one_letter_code
_entity_poly.pdbx_strand_id
1 'polypeptide(L)'
;MPNKSPRVFSREFKLEAVRRILAGERIKALSEELKVLRKDLYAWRDLFRAGGAEALRPLGRPRKSDAVAPSVRARARDVAAADRGAPERIAELERKIGQQQIELDFFRQALRRVKEARRPSSGPGVTGSTRSSKR
;
A
#
# COMPACT_ATOMS: atom_id res chain seq x y z
N MET A 1 41.68 5.31 -26.32
CA MET A 1 40.72 5.68 -25.27
C MET A 1 40.87 4.69 -24.12
N PRO A 2 41.28 5.08 -22.90
CA PRO A 2 41.41 4.14 -21.80
C PRO A 2 40.01 3.61 -21.43
N ASN A 3 39.80 2.31 -21.64
CA ASN A 3 38.57 1.61 -21.27
C ASN A 3 38.37 1.75 -19.75
N LYS A 4 37.37 2.53 -19.34
CA LYS A 4 36.97 2.65 -17.93
C LYS A 4 36.29 1.34 -17.55
N SER A 5 37.03 0.49 -16.85
CA SER A 5 36.47 -0.66 -16.12
C SER A 5 35.27 -0.18 -15.28
N PRO A 6 34.12 -0.89 -15.32
CA PRO A 6 32.96 -0.49 -14.54
C PRO A 6 33.33 -0.45 -13.06
N ARG A 7 33.08 0.69 -12.40
CA ARG A 7 33.32 0.84 -10.96
C ARG A 7 32.37 -0.12 -10.22
N VAL A 8 32.92 -1.15 -9.59
CA VAL A 8 32.14 -2.12 -8.82
C VAL A 8 32.04 -1.62 -7.38
N PHE A 9 30.83 -1.24 -6.96
CA PHE A 9 30.53 -0.86 -5.58
C PHE A 9 29.95 -2.06 -4.82
N SER A 10 30.36 -2.22 -3.56
CA SER A 10 29.81 -3.27 -2.68
C SER A 10 28.32 -3.04 -2.41
N ARG A 11 27.60 -4.12 -2.11
CA ARG A 11 26.15 -4.05 -1.81
C ARG A 11 25.88 -3.15 -0.61
N GLU A 12 26.66 -3.31 0.46
CA GLU A 12 26.51 -2.52 1.69
C GLU A 12 26.73 -1.02 1.43
N PHE A 13 27.72 -0.68 0.60
CA PHE A 13 27.96 0.72 0.22
C PHE A 13 26.78 1.32 -0.55
N LYS A 14 26.19 0.58 -1.49
CA LYS A 14 24.99 1.03 -2.21
C LYS A 14 23.79 1.20 -1.28
N LEU A 15 23.62 0.29 -0.32
CA LEU A 15 22.53 0.36 0.65
C LEU A 15 22.65 1.60 1.52
N GLU A 16 23.84 1.88 2.02
CA GLU A 16 24.08 3.05 2.87
C GLU A 16 23.83 4.35 2.09
N ALA A 17 24.34 4.45 0.86
CA ALA A 17 24.05 5.58 -0.01
C ALA A 17 22.55 5.77 -0.23
N VAL A 18 21.79 4.69 -0.45
CA VAL A 18 20.34 4.78 -0.63
C VAL A 18 19.59 5.13 0.66
N ARG A 19 20.02 4.62 1.83
CA ARG A 19 19.46 5.02 3.13
C ARG A 19 19.57 6.53 3.33
N ARG A 20 20.73 7.12 3.03
CA ARG A 20 20.97 8.56 3.11
C ARG A 20 20.09 9.36 2.13
N ILE A 21 19.91 8.86 0.90
CA ILE A 21 18.97 9.46 -0.06
C ILE A 21 17.52 9.41 0.45
N LEU A 22 17.10 8.30 1.07
CA LEU A 22 15.76 8.15 1.62
C LEU A 22 15.53 8.99 2.88
N ALA A 23 16.59 9.24 3.66
CA ALA A 23 16.59 10.19 4.77
C ALA A 23 16.48 11.67 4.31
N GLY A 24 16.47 11.92 2.99
CA GLY A 24 16.24 13.25 2.41
C GLY A 24 17.51 14.02 2.09
N GLU A 25 18.70 13.38 2.16
CA GLU A 25 19.94 14.05 1.81
C GLU A 25 20.01 14.41 0.32
N ARG A 26 20.61 15.57 0.03
CA ARG A 26 20.76 16.04 -1.35
C ARG A 26 21.76 15.17 -2.11
N ILE A 27 21.29 14.52 -3.17
CA ILE A 27 22.08 13.64 -4.06
C ILE A 27 23.35 14.33 -4.58
N LYS A 28 23.32 15.65 -4.81
CA LYS A 28 24.51 16.43 -5.18
C LYS A 28 25.59 16.39 -4.09
N ALA A 29 25.24 16.61 -2.82
CA ALA A 29 26.19 16.56 -1.72
C ALA A 29 26.76 15.14 -1.55
N LEU A 30 25.89 14.14 -1.61
CA LEU A 30 26.28 12.73 -1.50
C LEU A 30 27.22 12.28 -2.63
N SER A 31 27.07 12.83 -3.83
CA SER A 31 27.94 12.56 -4.96
C SER A 31 29.37 13.07 -4.75
N GLU A 32 29.51 14.28 -4.21
CA GLU A 32 30.83 14.87 -3.90
C GLU A 32 31.50 14.12 -2.74
N GLU A 33 30.74 13.80 -1.69
CA GLU A 33 31.23 13.11 -0.50
C GLU A 33 31.68 11.67 -0.79
N LEU A 34 30.82 10.89 -1.44
CA LEU A 34 31.11 9.49 -1.76
C LEU A 34 32.00 9.32 -2.99
N LYS A 35 32.30 10.40 -3.72
CA LYS A 35 32.96 10.39 -5.04
C LYS A 35 32.30 9.43 -6.03
N VAL A 36 30.97 9.35 -5.96
CA VAL A 36 30.10 8.54 -6.82
C VAL A 36 29.40 9.46 -7.80
N LEU A 37 29.21 9.06 -9.05
CA LEU A 37 28.46 9.85 -10.01
C LEU A 37 26.99 9.94 -9.60
N ARG A 38 26.38 11.13 -9.71
CA ARG A 38 24.94 11.32 -9.45
C ARG A 38 24.05 10.33 -10.21
N LYS A 39 24.43 9.97 -11.44
CA LYS A 39 23.74 8.96 -12.26
C LYS A 39 23.63 7.62 -11.55
N ASP A 40 24.68 7.18 -10.87
CA ASP A 40 24.71 5.90 -10.17
C ASP A 40 23.83 5.96 -8.91
N LEU A 41 23.85 7.09 -8.18
CA LEU A 41 22.98 7.32 -7.02
C LEU A 41 21.48 7.29 -7.39
N TYR A 42 21.12 7.92 -8.52
CA TYR A 42 19.74 7.83 -9.05
C TYR A 42 19.38 6.39 -9.41
N ALA A 43 20.25 5.68 -10.13
CA ALA A 43 20.01 4.30 -10.50
C ALA A 43 19.85 3.38 -9.28
N TRP A 44 20.63 3.58 -8.22
CA TRP A 44 20.50 2.79 -6.99
C TRP A 44 19.19 3.10 -6.27
N ARG A 45 18.80 4.37 -6.13
CA ARG A 45 17.50 4.73 -5.53
C ARG A 45 16.35 4.07 -6.29
N ASP A 46 16.38 4.12 -7.61
CA ASP A 46 15.30 3.59 -8.44
C ASP A 46 15.24 2.06 -8.39
N LEU A 47 16.41 1.38 -8.39
CA LEU A 47 16.50 -0.06 -8.17
C LEU A 47 15.99 -0.47 -6.78
N PHE A 48 16.32 0.28 -5.75
CA PHE A 48 15.84 0.03 -4.38
C PHE A 48 14.32 0.20 -4.26
N ARG A 49 13.75 1.22 -4.91
CA ARG A 49 12.28 1.38 -4.96
C ARG A 49 11.59 0.24 -5.70
N ALA A 50 12.24 -0.34 -6.71
CA ALA A 50 11.66 -1.42 -7.50
C ALA A 50 11.74 -2.81 -6.84
N GLY A 51 12.74 -3.06 -5.98
CA GLY A 51 12.96 -4.42 -5.43
C GLY A 51 13.72 -4.48 -4.10
N GLY A 52 13.76 -3.38 -3.36
CA GLY A 52 14.38 -3.29 -2.04
C GLY A 52 15.88 -3.56 -2.04
N ALA A 53 16.39 -4.02 -0.90
CA ALA A 53 17.83 -4.27 -0.71
C ALA A 53 18.39 -5.37 -1.63
N GLU A 54 17.53 -6.32 -2.04
CA GLU A 54 17.92 -7.42 -2.93
C GLU A 54 18.14 -6.99 -4.38
N ALA A 55 17.59 -5.84 -4.79
CA ALA A 55 17.81 -5.28 -6.12
C ALA A 55 19.18 -4.58 -6.28
N LEU A 56 19.85 -4.21 -5.18
CA LEU A 56 21.13 -3.48 -5.20
C LEU A 56 22.37 -4.40 -5.28
N ARG A 57 22.24 -5.55 -5.94
CA ARG A 57 23.35 -6.50 -6.12
C ARG A 57 24.54 -5.85 -6.87
N PRO A 58 25.78 -6.29 -6.60
CA PRO A 58 26.96 -5.83 -7.35
C PRO A 58 26.78 -6.18 -8.84
N LEU A 59 27.14 -5.23 -9.71
CA LEU A 59 27.00 -5.41 -11.15
C LEU A 59 28.06 -6.41 -11.62
N GLY A 60 27.65 -7.65 -11.83
CA GLY A 60 28.44 -8.77 -12.33
C GLY A 60 27.51 -9.80 -12.97
N ARG A 61 27.97 -10.46 -14.04
CA ARG A 61 27.24 -11.37 -14.93
C ARG A 61 26.07 -12.10 -14.22
N PRO A 62 24.83 -12.01 -14.74
CA PRO A 62 23.68 -12.65 -14.10
C PRO A 62 23.96 -14.14 -13.91
N ARG A 63 23.77 -14.65 -12.69
CA ARG A 63 23.81 -16.08 -12.43
C ARG A 63 22.58 -16.71 -13.07
N LYS A 64 22.64 -17.99 -13.45
CA LYS A 64 21.53 -18.72 -14.09
C LYS A 64 20.23 -18.72 -13.25
N SER A 65 20.29 -18.37 -11.96
CA SER A 65 19.15 -18.09 -11.07
C SER A 65 18.42 -16.76 -11.35
N ASP A 66 19.03 -15.83 -12.08
CA ASP A 66 18.48 -14.51 -12.42
C ASP A 66 17.47 -14.55 -13.57
N ALA A 67 17.15 -15.73 -14.11
CA ALA A 67 15.96 -15.92 -14.96
C ALA A 67 14.65 -15.62 -14.20
N VAL A 68 14.70 -15.55 -12.86
CA VAL A 68 13.58 -15.10 -12.01
C VAL A 68 13.59 -13.57 -11.80
N ALA A 69 14.71 -12.87 -11.99
CA ALA A 69 14.77 -11.40 -11.90
C ALA A 69 13.91 -10.63 -12.94
N PRO A 70 13.77 -11.07 -14.21
CA PRO A 70 12.81 -10.45 -15.13
C PRO A 70 11.36 -10.66 -14.67
N SER A 71 11.05 -11.71 -13.89
CA SER A 71 9.71 -11.89 -13.32
C SER A 71 9.42 -10.88 -12.20
N VAL A 72 10.42 -10.51 -11.39
CA VAL A 72 10.29 -9.47 -10.37
C VAL A 72 10.17 -8.07 -11.00
N ARG A 73 10.94 -7.78 -12.07
CA ARG A 73 10.81 -6.50 -12.80
C ARG A 73 9.50 -6.39 -13.58
N ALA A 74 9.04 -7.49 -14.18
CA ALA A 74 7.71 -7.56 -14.80
C ALA A 74 6.63 -7.33 -13.74
N ARG A 75 6.70 -8.06 -12.61
CA ARG A 75 5.76 -7.92 -11.50
C ARG A 75 5.78 -6.53 -10.85
N ALA A 76 6.95 -5.88 -10.75
CA ALA A 76 7.05 -4.49 -10.28
C ALA A 76 6.45 -3.49 -11.29
N ARG A 77 6.58 -3.75 -12.59
CA ARG A 77 5.89 -2.97 -13.64
C ARG A 77 4.39 -3.20 -13.63
N ASP A 78 3.94 -4.43 -13.39
CA ASP A 78 2.53 -4.78 -13.26
C ASP A 78 1.92 -4.15 -12.01
N VAL A 79 2.66 -4.14 -10.89
CA VAL A 79 2.27 -3.44 -9.65
C VAL A 79 2.22 -1.93 -9.88
N ALA A 80 3.22 -1.33 -10.53
CA ALA A 80 3.20 0.10 -10.87
C ALA A 80 2.13 0.47 -11.93
N ALA A 81 1.78 -0.46 -12.82
CA ALA A 81 0.69 -0.29 -13.76
C ALA A 81 -0.68 -0.40 -13.08
N ALA A 82 -0.82 -1.30 -12.10
CA ALA A 82 -1.98 -1.40 -11.23
C ALA A 82 -2.12 -0.16 -10.30
N ASP A 83 -0.99 0.44 -9.92
CA ASP A 83 -0.92 1.65 -9.09
C ASP A 83 -1.50 2.89 -9.79
N ARG A 84 -1.58 2.90 -11.12
CA ARG A 84 -2.25 3.99 -11.86
C ARG A 84 -3.75 4.08 -11.57
N GLY A 85 -4.39 2.96 -11.22
CA GLY A 85 -5.79 2.91 -10.79
C GLY A 85 -5.97 2.96 -9.26
N ALA A 86 -4.87 2.96 -8.50
CA ALA A 86 -4.93 3.05 -7.04
C ALA A 86 -5.64 4.32 -6.53
N PRO A 87 -5.37 5.54 -7.04
CA PRO A 87 -6.06 6.74 -6.52
C PRO A 87 -7.56 6.71 -6.80
N GLU A 88 -7.98 6.22 -7.97
CA GLU A 88 -9.40 6.07 -8.32
C GLU A 88 -10.08 5.03 -7.45
N ARG A 89 -9.41 3.89 -7.20
CA ARG A 89 -9.92 2.83 -6.33
C ARG A 89 -9.99 3.29 -4.87
N ILE A 90 -9.00 4.05 -4.39
CA ILE A 90 -9.00 4.66 -3.06
C ILE A 90 -10.20 5.60 -2.94
N ALA A 91 -10.40 6.52 -3.90
CA ALA A 91 -11.53 7.44 -3.88
C ALA A 91 -12.90 6.70 -3.95
N GLU A 92 -12.99 5.61 -4.70
CA GLU A 92 -14.18 4.76 -4.73
C GLU A 92 -14.45 4.10 -3.38
N LEU A 93 -13.41 3.59 -2.72
CA LEU A 93 -13.51 2.98 -1.40
C LEU A 93 -13.88 4.00 -0.33
N GLU A 94 -13.30 5.19 -0.35
CA GLU A 94 -13.64 6.29 0.55
C GLU A 94 -15.13 6.67 0.43
N ARG A 95 -15.66 6.78 -0.80
CA ARG A 95 -17.09 7.02 -1.02
C ARG A 95 -17.96 5.89 -0.45
N LYS A 96 -17.58 4.63 -0.68
CA LYS A 96 -18.31 3.46 -0.14
C LYS A 96 -18.31 3.43 1.39
N ILE A 97 -17.18 3.75 2.01
CA ILE A 97 -17.07 3.86 3.47
C ILE A 97 -18.00 4.96 4.00
N GLY A 98 -18.01 6.14 3.37
CA GLY A 98 -18.92 7.22 3.73
C GLY A 98 -20.39 6.83 3.62
N GLN A 99 -20.78 6.16 2.54
CA GLN A 99 -22.14 5.64 2.37
C GLN A 99 -22.52 4.63 3.46
N GLN A 100 -21.65 3.64 3.70
CA GLN A 100 -21.87 2.62 4.74
C GLN A 100 -22.00 3.25 6.14
N GLN A 101 -21.23 4.30 6.44
CA GLN A 101 -21.31 5.00 7.71
C GLN A 101 -22.69 5.65 7.92
N ILE A 102 -23.22 6.31 6.89
CA ILE A 102 -24.57 6.91 6.93
C ILE A 102 -25.64 5.83 7.13
N GLU A 103 -25.55 4.74 6.37
CA GLU A 103 -26.49 3.62 6.49
C GLU A 103 -26.47 3.03 7.91
N LEU A 104 -25.27 2.77 8.46
CA LEU A 104 -25.13 2.27 9.82
C LEU A 104 -25.73 3.22 10.86
N ASP A 105 -25.54 4.52 10.72
CA ASP A 105 -26.08 5.51 11.64
C ASP A 105 -27.60 5.61 11.53
N PHE A 106 -28.16 5.52 10.32
CA PHE A 106 -29.60 5.38 10.11
C PHE A 106 -30.16 4.13 10.79
N PHE A 107 -29.57 2.97 10.56
CA PHE A 107 -30.03 1.71 11.16
C PHE A 107 -29.93 1.74 12.69
N ARG A 108 -28.86 2.30 13.25
CA ARG A 108 -28.72 2.48 14.70
C ARG A 108 -29.83 3.35 15.28
N GLN A 109 -30.18 4.45 14.62
CA GLN A 109 -31.27 5.32 15.05
C GLN A 109 -32.64 4.63 14.93
N ALA A 110 -32.90 3.93 13.83
CA ALA A 110 -34.14 3.17 13.63
C ALA A 110 -34.33 2.08 14.70
N LEU A 111 -33.29 1.29 14.97
CA LEU A 111 -33.32 0.27 16.01
C LEU A 111 -33.50 0.85 17.41
N ARG A 112 -32.96 2.04 17.69
CA ARG A 112 -33.20 2.75 18.96
C ARG A 112 -34.67 3.15 19.11
N ARG A 113 -35.27 3.72 18.06
CA ARG A 113 -36.71 4.06 18.07
C ARG A 113 -37.60 2.85 18.26
N VAL A 114 -37.29 1.72 17.61
CA VAL A 114 -38.04 0.46 17.83
C VAL A 114 -37.89 -0.04 19.25
N LYS A 115 -36.69 0.03 19.85
CA LYS A 115 -36.49 -0.32 21.27
C LYS A 115 -37.24 0.62 22.22
N GLU A 116 -37.30 1.91 21.93
CA GLU A 116 -38.06 2.90 22.70
C GLU A 116 -39.57 2.66 22.59
N ALA A 117 -40.09 2.37 21.39
CA ALA A 117 -41.48 2.00 21.16
C ALA A 117 -41.87 0.66 21.80
N ARG A 118 -40.89 -0.27 21.96
CA ARG A 118 -41.06 -1.55 22.66
C ARG A 118 -40.82 -1.46 24.17
N ARG A 119 -40.48 -0.31 24.75
CA ARG A 119 -40.52 -0.18 26.22
C ARG A 119 -41.91 -0.62 26.66
N PRO A 120 -42.04 -1.53 27.65
CA PRO A 120 -43.35 -1.98 28.08
C PRO A 120 -44.12 -0.73 28.50
N SER A 121 -45.21 -0.43 27.82
CA SER A 121 -46.16 0.52 28.35
C SER A 121 -46.54 -0.03 29.72
N SER A 122 -46.23 0.69 30.80
CA SER A 122 -46.76 0.43 32.14
C SER A 122 -48.27 0.75 32.22
N GLY A 123 -49.01 0.49 31.14
CA GLY A 123 -50.46 0.49 31.06
C GLY A 123 -50.91 -0.94 30.78
N PRO A 124 -52.06 -1.38 31.32
CA PRO A 124 -52.53 -2.76 31.15
C PRO A 124 -52.62 -3.07 29.65
N GLY A 125 -51.84 -4.05 29.19
CA GLY A 125 -51.94 -4.54 27.83
C GLY A 125 -53.35 -5.08 27.60
N VAL A 126 -54.04 -4.56 26.58
CA VAL A 126 -55.32 -5.11 26.13
C VAL A 126 -55.10 -6.58 25.77
N THR A 127 -55.85 -7.46 26.45
CA THR A 127 -55.92 -8.89 26.19
C THR A 127 -56.22 -9.12 24.71
N GLY A 128 -55.25 -9.61 23.96
CA GLY A 128 -55.46 -10.12 22.61
C GLY A 128 -56.29 -11.40 22.68
N SER A 129 -57.62 -11.26 22.76
CA SER A 129 -58.55 -12.38 22.64
C SER A 129 -58.53 -12.89 21.20
N THR A 130 -57.80 -13.97 20.95
CA THR A 130 -58.07 -14.82 19.80
C THR A 130 -59.04 -15.89 20.26
N ARG A 131 -60.30 -15.78 19.80
CA ARG A 131 -61.33 -16.78 20.04
C ARG A 131 -60.88 -18.09 19.38
N SER A 132 -60.57 -19.09 20.19
CA SER A 132 -60.32 -20.45 19.71
C SER A 132 -61.58 -20.96 19.01
N SER A 133 -61.48 -21.18 17.69
CA SER A 133 -62.51 -21.84 16.89
C SER A 133 -62.16 -23.32 16.81
N LYS A 134 -63.04 -24.18 17.33
CA LYS A 134 -62.99 -25.63 17.11
C LYS A 134 -63.77 -25.96 15.84
N ARG A 135 -63.20 -26.83 15.01
CA ARG A 135 -63.92 -27.60 14.00
C ARG A 135 -63.45 -29.03 14.04
#